data_AF-A0A850LZA9-F1
#
_entry.id   AF-A0A850LZA9-F1
#
_cell.length_a   1.000
_cell.length_b   1.000
_cell.length_c   1.000
_cell.angle_alpha   90.00
_cell.angle_beta   90.00
_cell.angle_gamma   90.00
#
_symmetry.space_group_name_H-M   'P 1'
#
loop_
_entity.id
_entity.type
_entity.pdbx_description
1 polymer ?
#
loop_
_entity_poly.entity_id
_entity_poly.type
_entity_poly.pdbx_seq_one_letter_code
_entity_poly.pdbx_strand_id
1 'polypeptide(L)'
;MPTKKRIQYKPVSLRELLTKMKDETELMIDLAYSAVLFRNKEIAEEVMKLEEDVDSLTYLVGMNTMLAARDANDAEALEPLLKIANATDRMSNAAADMSQIVKFDSHPYLFKAIRESEEPLIRAIVSNPKVKNKKIGQLNIRTETGCDIIAIRRGDSWIFDPSKNTKLKLDDIAIARGTEDGNTRLCDLLGGKCTRGEKIKENHLDVFFKEDLEKIEKYMLELINKSGLMVDLGFSAILFNSKDIADDVLEMEDEIDKKHIEFEQHILSTAKTAPDPEKLLGFLQFSKSIEEISDSAAEIAEIILRGLKPHPIVDVIISESDETILRVKVEERSELANNSLRDSKFKESGMRIIAIKRKGDWVYKISKDTIILPNDILIIIGPQEGQNIILNIVVKK
;
A
#
# COMPACT_ATOMS: atom_id res chain seq x y z
N MET A 1 10.92 25.75 12.83
CA MET A 1 10.84 24.30 13.14
C MET A 1 9.92 24.14 14.34
N PRO A 2 8.87 23.31 14.27
CA PRO A 2 8.15 22.92 15.47
C PRO A 2 9.16 22.31 16.46
N THR A 3 8.97 22.59 17.75
CA THR A 3 9.85 22.06 18.80
C THR A 3 9.59 20.57 18.93
N LYS A 4 10.57 19.73 18.57
CA LYS A 4 10.47 18.26 18.75
C LYS A 4 10.08 17.97 20.20
N LYS A 5 9.02 17.20 20.40
CA LYS A 5 8.52 16.83 21.73
C LYS A 5 9.62 16.07 22.48
N ARG A 6 9.80 16.35 23.77
CA ARG A 6 10.74 15.57 24.60
C ARG A 6 10.22 14.14 24.74
N ILE A 7 10.99 13.19 24.25
CA ILE A 7 10.66 11.76 24.33
C ILE A 7 11.03 11.24 25.71
N GLN A 8 10.12 10.49 26.33
CA GLN A 8 10.32 9.84 27.61
C GLN A 8 9.78 8.42 27.55
N TYR A 9 10.41 7.54 28.30
CA TYR A 9 9.98 6.16 28.45
C TYR A 9 8.51 6.06 28.87
N LYS A 10 7.79 5.14 28.25
CA LYS A 10 6.46 4.68 28.66
C LYS A 10 6.40 3.15 28.54
N PRO A 11 5.89 2.43 29.56
CA PRO A 11 5.69 0.98 29.49
C PRO A 11 4.50 0.65 28.59
N VAL A 12 4.76 0.44 27.30
CA VAL A 12 3.76 0.11 26.28
C VAL A 12 4.15 -1.23 25.66
N SER A 13 3.17 -2.05 25.30
CA SER A 13 3.43 -3.33 24.64
C SER A 13 4.12 -3.11 23.30
N LEU A 14 5.21 -3.84 23.04
CA LEU A 14 5.87 -3.85 21.72
C LEU A 14 4.91 -4.25 20.60
N ARG A 15 3.93 -5.12 20.88
CA ARG A 15 2.87 -5.47 19.94
C ARG A 15 2.08 -4.24 19.52
N GLU A 16 1.58 -3.51 20.51
CA GLU A 16 0.73 -2.32 20.30
C GLU A 16 1.51 -1.22 19.57
N LEU A 17 2.78 -1.01 19.93
CA LEU A 17 3.65 -0.05 19.26
C LEU A 17 3.85 -0.42 17.78
N LEU A 18 4.22 -1.67 17.48
CA LEU A 18 4.47 -2.11 16.10
C LEU A 18 3.20 -2.12 15.25
N THR A 19 2.07 -2.56 15.80
CA THR A 19 0.77 -2.48 15.12
C THR A 19 0.43 -1.02 14.80
N LYS A 20 0.59 -0.11 15.75
CA LYS A 20 0.31 1.32 15.52
C LYS A 20 1.25 1.93 14.47
N MET A 21 2.55 1.62 14.53
CA MET A 21 3.52 2.08 13.52
C MET A 21 3.13 1.59 12.12
N LYS A 22 2.80 0.31 11.99
CA LYS A 22 2.34 -0.26 10.71
C LYS A 22 1.10 0.46 10.19
N ASP A 23 0.06 0.56 11.02
CA ASP A 23 -1.23 1.14 10.63
C ASP A 23 -1.09 2.65 10.29
N GLU A 24 -0.27 3.39 11.05
CA GLU A 24 0.02 4.81 10.79
C GLU A 24 0.83 4.99 9.51
N THR A 25 1.86 4.17 9.27
CA THR A 25 2.66 4.23 8.04
C THR A 25 1.84 3.86 6.79
N GLU A 26 0.98 2.84 6.86
CA GLU A 26 0.07 2.50 5.75
C GLU A 26 -0.87 3.66 5.42
N LEU A 27 -1.46 4.29 6.44
CA LEU A 27 -2.28 5.49 6.27
C LEU A 27 -1.46 6.66 5.69
N MET A 28 -0.24 6.87 6.17
CA MET A 28 0.64 7.94 5.68
C MET A 28 0.93 7.81 4.19
N ILE A 29 1.21 6.59 3.72
CA ILE A 29 1.45 6.31 2.30
C ILE A 29 0.20 6.74 1.50
N ASP A 30 -0.98 6.30 1.90
CA ASP A 30 -2.24 6.64 1.23
C ASP A 30 -2.56 8.14 1.23
N LEU A 31 -2.32 8.79 2.36
CA LEU A 31 -2.48 10.23 2.50
C LEU A 31 -1.44 10.99 1.67
N ALA A 32 -0.21 10.49 1.53
CA ALA A 32 0.82 11.08 0.68
C ALA A 32 0.42 11.01 -0.80
N TYR A 33 0.02 9.84 -1.29
CA TYR A 33 -0.55 9.68 -2.64
C TYR A 33 -1.75 10.61 -2.85
N SER A 34 -2.65 10.71 -1.85
CA SER A 34 -3.81 11.61 -1.89
C SER A 34 -3.43 13.09 -1.93
N ALA A 35 -2.45 13.49 -1.13
CA ALA A 35 -1.96 14.86 -1.08
C ALA A 35 -1.40 15.29 -2.43
N VAL A 36 -0.62 14.42 -3.09
CA VAL A 36 -0.07 14.67 -4.42
C VAL A 36 -1.18 14.68 -5.47
N LEU A 37 -2.03 13.66 -5.52
CA LEU A 37 -3.10 13.53 -6.52
C LEU A 37 -4.12 14.68 -6.46
N PHE A 38 -4.53 15.08 -5.26
CA PHE A 38 -5.52 16.15 -5.06
C PHE A 38 -4.89 17.52 -4.82
N ARG A 39 -3.56 17.62 -4.87
CA ARG A 39 -2.77 18.82 -4.59
C ARG A 39 -3.20 19.50 -3.28
N ASN A 40 -3.37 18.69 -2.23
CA ASN A 40 -3.94 19.13 -0.97
C ASN A 40 -2.86 19.27 0.12
N LYS A 41 -2.56 20.52 0.50
CA LYS A 41 -1.55 20.83 1.51
C LYS A 41 -1.97 20.42 2.93
N GLU A 42 -3.26 20.45 3.26
CA GLU A 42 -3.74 20.05 4.59
C GLU A 42 -3.56 18.54 4.81
N ILE A 43 -3.73 17.73 3.76
CA ILE A 43 -3.41 16.29 3.83
C ILE A 43 -1.90 16.09 4.00
N ALA A 44 -1.06 16.80 3.25
CA ALA A 44 0.40 16.71 3.41
C ALA A 44 0.87 17.14 4.81
N GLU A 45 0.27 18.19 5.38
CA GLU A 45 0.55 18.61 6.75
C GLU A 45 0.16 17.55 7.79
N GLU A 46 -0.87 16.74 7.52
CA GLU A 46 -1.20 15.62 8.38
C GLU A 46 -0.18 14.48 8.27
N VAL A 47 0.28 14.16 7.06
CA VAL A 47 1.36 13.16 6.89
C VAL A 47 2.58 13.53 7.71
N MET A 48 3.00 14.80 7.70
CA MET A 48 4.12 15.28 8.53
C MET A 48 3.87 15.14 10.05
N LYS A 49 2.62 15.25 10.51
CA LYS A 49 2.30 15.04 11.94
C LYS A 49 2.34 13.57 12.31
N LEU A 50 1.86 12.70 11.42
CA LEU A 50 1.92 11.25 11.59
C LEU A 50 3.38 10.77 11.60
N GLU A 51 4.25 11.35 10.75
CA GLU A 51 5.70 11.11 10.80
C GLU A 51 6.28 11.40 12.18
N GLU A 52 5.98 12.56 12.78
CA GLU A 52 6.43 12.90 14.14
C GLU A 52 5.93 11.92 15.21
N ASP A 53 4.74 11.35 15.01
CA ASP A 53 4.17 10.35 15.91
C ASP A 53 4.83 8.98 15.72
N VAL A 54 5.10 8.53 14.48
CA VAL A 54 5.86 7.30 14.18
C VAL A 54 7.29 7.41 14.70
N ASP A 55 7.97 8.53 14.47
CA ASP A 55 9.28 8.89 15.06
C ASP A 55 9.26 8.57 16.57
N SER A 56 8.23 9.07 17.27
CA SER A 56 8.08 8.92 18.71
C SER A 56 7.83 7.47 19.13
N LEU A 57 7.08 6.69 18.34
CA LEU A 57 6.85 5.26 18.57
C LEU A 57 8.14 4.46 18.41
N THR A 58 8.99 4.78 17.43
CA THR A 58 10.29 4.14 17.19
C THR A 58 11.18 4.22 18.44
N TYR A 59 11.25 5.39 19.09
CA TYR A 59 11.97 5.53 20.37
C TYR A 59 11.36 4.68 21.50
N LEU A 60 10.03 4.56 21.57
CA LEU A 60 9.37 3.73 22.57
C LEU A 60 9.64 2.25 22.32
N VAL A 61 9.67 1.79 21.07
CA VAL A 61 10.07 0.43 20.72
C VAL A 61 11.50 0.18 21.16
N GLY A 62 12.43 1.07 20.82
CA GLY A 62 13.84 0.99 21.24
C GLY A 62 14.00 0.86 22.76
N MET A 63 13.38 1.77 23.53
CA MET A 63 13.47 1.73 24.99
C MET A 63 12.84 0.48 25.60
N ASN A 64 11.66 0.05 25.12
CA ASN A 64 11.00 -1.15 25.66
C ASN A 64 11.78 -2.43 25.32
N THR A 65 12.37 -2.52 24.12
CA THR A 65 13.26 -3.62 23.74
C THR A 65 14.52 -3.65 24.60
N MET A 66 15.19 -2.50 24.80
CA MET A 66 16.39 -2.40 25.64
C MET A 66 16.15 -2.82 27.09
N LEU A 67 14.99 -2.49 27.65
CA LEU A 67 14.62 -2.88 29.02
C LEU A 67 14.19 -4.35 29.13
N ALA A 68 13.70 -4.94 28.03
CA ALA A 68 13.31 -6.34 27.99
C ALA A 68 14.50 -7.30 27.82
N ALA A 69 15.56 -6.88 27.12
CA ALA A 69 16.74 -7.70 26.87
C ALA A 69 17.63 -7.84 28.11
N ARG A 70 17.85 -9.07 28.60
CA ARG A 70 18.72 -9.34 29.77
C ARG A 70 20.01 -10.06 29.42
N ASP A 71 20.04 -10.76 28.30
CA ASP A 71 21.20 -11.49 27.80
C ASP A 71 21.25 -11.49 26.27
N ALA A 72 22.25 -12.17 25.70
CA ALA A 72 22.45 -12.25 24.26
C ALA A 72 21.28 -12.96 23.53
N ASN A 73 20.65 -13.97 24.15
CA ASN A 73 19.54 -14.67 23.53
C ASN A 73 18.30 -13.77 23.46
N ASP A 74 18.02 -13.02 24.54
CA ASP A 74 16.93 -12.04 24.55
C ASP A 74 17.17 -10.96 23.47
N ALA A 75 18.43 -10.51 23.29
CA ALA A 75 18.79 -9.54 22.26
C ALA A 75 18.56 -10.09 20.84
N GLU A 76 18.99 -11.31 20.55
CA GLU A 76 18.75 -11.98 19.26
C GLU A 76 17.26 -12.17 18.96
N ALA A 77 16.45 -12.49 19.99
CA ALA A 77 15.01 -12.67 19.82
C ALA A 77 14.24 -11.36 19.58
N LEU A 78 14.73 -10.25 20.13
CA LEU A 78 14.08 -8.93 20.02
C LEU A 78 14.57 -8.11 18.82
N GLU A 79 15.74 -8.43 18.26
CA GLU A 79 16.30 -7.72 17.11
C GLU A 79 15.36 -7.64 15.90
N PRO A 80 14.61 -8.70 15.50
CA PRO A 80 13.60 -8.60 14.46
C PRO A 80 12.58 -7.48 14.69
N LEU A 81 12.17 -7.26 15.94
CA LEU A 81 11.19 -6.23 16.28
C LEU A 81 11.77 -4.82 16.10
N LEU A 82 13.04 -4.61 16.46
CA LEU A 82 13.74 -3.35 16.21
C LEU A 82 13.90 -3.09 14.72
N LYS A 83 14.27 -4.12 13.95
CA LYS A 83 14.45 -4.02 12.50
C LYS A 83 13.14 -3.65 11.80
N ILE A 84 12.02 -4.28 12.17
CA ILE A 84 10.68 -3.91 11.68
C ILE A 84 10.35 -2.47 12.02
N ALA A 85 10.58 -2.03 13.26
CA ALA A 85 10.29 -0.66 13.68
C ALA A 85 11.09 0.37 12.86
N ASN A 86 12.40 0.18 12.71
CA ASN A 86 13.26 1.09 11.97
C ASN A 86 12.92 1.14 10.47
N ALA A 87 12.61 -0.01 9.85
CA ALA A 87 12.18 -0.03 8.46
C ALA A 87 10.81 0.66 8.29
N THR A 88 9.88 0.45 9.22
CA THR A 88 8.56 1.11 9.20
C THR A 88 8.67 2.64 9.38
N ASP A 89 9.64 3.10 10.18
CA ASP A 89 10.00 4.51 10.35
C ASP A 89 10.61 5.11 9.07
N ARG A 90 11.50 4.38 8.39
CA ARG A 90 12.02 4.78 7.07
C ARG A 90 10.90 4.92 6.04
N MET A 91 9.93 4.00 6.01
CA MET A 91 8.74 4.14 5.17
C MET A 91 7.91 5.38 5.52
N SER A 92 7.73 5.70 6.81
CA SER A 92 7.00 6.91 7.20
C SER A 92 7.72 8.18 6.76
N ASN A 93 9.05 8.22 6.85
CA ASN A 93 9.86 9.34 6.38
C ASN A 93 9.74 9.49 4.86
N ALA A 94 9.76 8.39 4.11
CA ALA A 94 9.58 8.39 2.67
C ALA A 94 8.17 8.87 2.25
N ALA A 95 7.12 8.47 2.98
CA ALA A 95 5.76 8.97 2.77
C ALA A 95 5.64 10.48 3.07
N ALA A 96 6.31 10.95 4.13
CA ALA A 96 6.40 12.37 4.47
C ALA A 96 7.08 13.17 3.36
N ASP A 97 8.22 12.72 2.86
CA ASP A 97 8.93 13.33 1.73
C ASP A 97 8.07 13.36 0.46
N MET A 98 7.37 12.25 0.15
CA MET A 98 6.44 12.17 -0.97
C MET A 98 5.33 13.22 -0.85
N SER A 99 4.76 13.41 0.34
CA SER A 99 3.71 14.40 0.59
C SER A 99 4.18 15.84 0.32
N GLN A 100 5.48 16.12 0.49
CA GLN A 100 6.04 17.45 0.24
C GLN A 100 6.03 17.84 -1.23
N ILE A 101 5.81 16.89 -2.14
CA ILE A 101 5.73 17.16 -3.58
C ILE A 101 4.60 18.14 -3.93
N VAL A 102 3.57 18.23 -3.08
CA VAL A 102 2.50 19.23 -3.18
C VAL A 102 3.00 20.70 -3.17
N LYS A 103 4.23 20.93 -2.73
CA LYS A 103 4.87 22.25 -2.71
C LYS A 103 5.46 22.65 -4.07
N PHE A 104 5.69 21.69 -4.97
CA PHE A 104 6.24 21.92 -6.30
C PHE A 104 5.12 21.95 -7.35
N ASP A 105 5.32 22.71 -8.42
CA ASP A 105 4.48 22.57 -9.62
C ASP A 105 4.94 21.34 -10.39
N SER A 106 4.18 20.26 -10.32
CA SER A 106 4.52 18.97 -10.93
C SER A 106 3.79 18.76 -12.25
N HIS A 107 4.44 18.08 -13.19
CA HIS A 107 3.84 17.80 -14.49
C HIS A 107 2.53 16.96 -14.35
N PRO A 108 1.45 17.25 -15.09
CA PRO A 108 0.16 16.56 -14.94
C PRO A 108 0.18 15.04 -15.10
N TYR A 109 1.18 14.51 -15.81
CA TYR A 109 1.36 13.07 -16.00
C TYR A 109 1.72 12.33 -14.71
N LEU A 110 2.33 13.01 -13.72
CA LEU A 110 2.54 12.42 -12.39
C LEU A 110 1.20 12.05 -11.75
N PHE A 111 0.24 12.98 -11.77
CA PHE A 111 -1.09 12.74 -11.24
C PHE A 111 -1.85 11.68 -12.03
N LYS A 112 -1.57 11.55 -13.34
CA LYS A 112 -2.14 10.48 -14.16
C LYS A 112 -1.62 9.11 -13.76
N ALA A 113 -0.31 8.94 -13.53
CA ALA A 113 0.25 7.69 -13.05
C ALA A 113 -0.38 7.25 -11.71
N ILE A 114 -0.49 8.18 -10.74
CA ILE A 114 -1.13 7.91 -9.44
C ILE A 114 -2.62 7.55 -9.62
N ARG A 115 -3.33 8.22 -10.53
CA ARG A 115 -4.74 7.98 -10.80
C ARG A 115 -5.02 6.60 -11.42
N GLU A 116 -4.06 6.08 -12.18
CA GLU A 116 -4.19 4.84 -12.95
C GLU A 116 -3.62 3.60 -12.24
N SER A 117 -3.13 3.80 -11.02
CA SER A 117 -2.69 2.74 -10.09
C SER A 117 -3.77 1.68 -9.85
N GLU A 118 -3.33 0.58 -9.26
CA GLU A 118 -4.15 -0.61 -8.98
C GLU A 118 -5.34 -0.32 -8.05
N GLU A 119 -5.06 0.42 -6.99
CA GLU A 119 -6.04 0.85 -6.01
C GLU A 119 -6.21 2.37 -6.08
N PRO A 120 -6.91 2.89 -7.11
CA PRO A 120 -6.99 4.31 -7.32
C PRO A 120 -7.67 5.01 -6.15
N LEU A 121 -7.25 6.25 -5.90
CA LEU A 121 -7.87 7.12 -4.92
C LEU A 121 -9.07 7.85 -5.53
N ILE A 122 -10.18 7.88 -4.79
CA ILE A 122 -11.37 8.65 -5.14
C ILE A 122 -11.69 9.70 -4.09
N ARG A 123 -12.29 10.79 -4.56
CA ARG A 123 -13.00 11.78 -3.76
C ARG A 123 -14.50 11.57 -3.98
N ALA A 124 -15.22 11.14 -2.96
CA ALA A 124 -16.66 10.83 -3.01
C ALA A 124 -17.47 11.80 -2.11
N ILE A 125 -18.55 12.36 -2.65
CA ILE A 125 -19.45 13.24 -1.88
C ILE A 125 -20.58 12.40 -1.30
N VAL A 126 -20.71 12.42 0.03
CA VAL A 126 -21.80 11.77 0.74
C VAL A 126 -23.10 12.54 0.50
N SER A 127 -23.89 12.06 -0.44
CA SER A 127 -25.17 12.67 -0.84
C SER A 127 -26.37 11.73 -0.69
N ASN A 128 -26.13 10.43 -0.48
CA ASN A 128 -27.18 9.45 -0.23
C ASN A 128 -27.79 9.63 1.18
N PRO A 129 -29.09 9.98 1.31
CA PRO A 129 -29.72 10.14 2.61
C PRO A 129 -29.75 8.85 3.45
N LYS A 130 -29.65 7.66 2.82
CA LYS A 130 -29.67 6.36 3.50
C LYS A 130 -28.39 6.07 4.30
N VAL A 131 -27.29 6.75 4.00
CA VAL A 131 -26.02 6.61 4.74
C VAL A 131 -25.86 7.69 5.83
N LYS A 132 -26.68 8.74 5.80
CA LYS A 132 -26.64 9.83 6.77
C LYS A 132 -26.77 9.30 8.21
N ASN A 133 -25.87 9.77 9.08
CA ASN A 133 -25.76 9.43 10.51
C ASN A 133 -25.50 7.95 10.81
N LYS A 134 -25.30 7.11 9.80
CA LYS A 134 -24.81 5.74 10.01
C LYS A 134 -23.31 5.77 10.25
N LYS A 135 -22.86 4.86 11.11
CA LYS A 135 -21.44 4.65 11.36
C LYS A 135 -20.81 3.88 10.20
N ILE A 136 -19.54 4.14 9.89
CA ILE A 136 -18.78 3.37 8.88
C ILE A 136 -18.89 1.87 9.14
N GLY A 137 -18.71 1.44 10.40
CA GLY A 137 -18.81 0.03 10.78
C GLY A 137 -20.22 -0.56 10.70
N GLN A 138 -21.28 0.25 10.62
CA GLN A 138 -22.65 -0.25 10.38
C GLN A 138 -22.94 -0.45 8.89
N LEU A 139 -22.19 0.23 8.05
CA LEU A 139 -22.30 0.16 6.59
C LEU A 139 -21.41 -0.95 6.01
N ASN A 140 -20.54 -1.55 6.83
CA ASN A 140 -19.58 -2.58 6.42
C ASN A 140 -18.81 -2.20 5.16
N ILE A 141 -18.40 -0.92 5.04
CA ILE A 141 -17.86 -0.35 3.78
C ILE A 141 -16.74 -1.21 3.21
N ARG A 142 -15.76 -1.57 4.03
CA ARG A 142 -14.62 -2.40 3.60
C ARG A 142 -15.07 -3.77 3.07
N THR A 143 -16.02 -4.43 3.71
CA THR A 143 -16.53 -5.74 3.27
C THR A 143 -17.43 -5.65 2.04
N GLU A 144 -18.31 -4.64 1.98
CA GLU A 144 -19.32 -4.49 0.92
C GLU A 144 -18.72 -3.91 -0.37
N THR A 145 -17.76 -2.99 -0.23
CA THR A 145 -17.17 -2.30 -1.38
C THR A 145 -15.75 -2.76 -1.66
N GLY A 146 -14.99 -3.21 -0.65
CA GLY A 146 -13.55 -3.44 -0.80
C GLY A 146 -12.74 -2.15 -0.81
N CYS A 147 -13.33 -1.04 -0.34
CA CYS A 147 -12.63 0.23 -0.22
C CYS A 147 -12.37 0.58 1.24
N ASP A 148 -11.32 1.35 1.46
CA ASP A 148 -11.04 1.97 2.73
C ASP A 148 -11.24 3.49 2.65
N ILE A 149 -11.92 4.05 3.66
CA ILE A 149 -12.06 5.52 3.76
C ILE A 149 -10.93 6.00 4.67
N ILE A 150 -9.93 6.65 4.08
CA ILE A 150 -8.73 7.10 4.77
C ILE A 150 -8.88 8.50 5.38
N ALA A 151 -9.77 9.33 4.81
CA ALA A 151 -10.04 10.67 5.32
C ALA A 151 -11.45 11.15 4.97
N ILE A 152 -12.00 12.02 5.81
CA ILE A 152 -13.27 12.71 5.57
C ILE A 152 -13.07 14.21 5.77
N ARG A 153 -13.34 15.00 4.72
CA ARG A 153 -13.47 16.46 4.83
C ARG A 153 -14.92 16.81 5.14
N ARG A 154 -15.14 17.48 6.26
CA ARG A 154 -16.44 17.96 6.75
C ARG A 154 -16.39 19.46 6.93
N GLY A 155 -17.01 20.19 6.01
CA GLY A 155 -16.89 21.64 5.96
C GLY A 155 -15.43 22.06 5.87
N ASP A 156 -14.95 22.75 6.91
CA ASP A 156 -13.56 23.23 7.02
C ASP A 156 -12.65 22.33 7.89
N SER A 157 -13.13 21.15 8.29
CA SER A 157 -12.41 20.24 9.19
C SER A 157 -12.13 18.89 8.54
N TRP A 158 -10.97 18.29 8.82
CA TRP A 158 -10.64 16.93 8.43
C TRP A 158 -10.83 15.94 9.58
N ILE A 159 -11.21 14.73 9.22
CA ILE A 159 -11.16 13.54 10.05
C ILE A 159 -10.26 12.56 9.30
N PHE A 160 -9.03 12.39 9.76
CA PHE A 160 -8.11 11.37 9.25
C PHE A 160 -8.31 10.07 10.03
N ASP A 161 -8.07 8.93 9.37
CA ASP A 161 -8.32 7.59 9.91
C ASP A 161 -9.71 7.44 10.60
N PRO A 162 -10.81 7.61 9.85
CA PRO A 162 -12.12 7.55 10.44
C PRO A 162 -12.44 6.13 10.93
N SER A 163 -12.44 5.95 12.25
CA SER A 163 -12.80 4.67 12.88
C SER A 163 -14.19 4.12 12.48
N LYS A 164 -14.42 2.84 12.79
CA LYS A 164 -15.75 2.19 12.65
C LYS A 164 -16.91 2.92 13.34
N ASN A 165 -16.62 3.79 14.30
CA ASN A 165 -17.62 4.58 15.03
C ASN A 165 -17.92 5.94 14.40
N THR A 166 -17.13 6.38 13.42
CA THR A 166 -17.30 7.64 12.72
C THR A 166 -18.61 7.63 11.95
N LYS A 167 -19.46 8.62 12.22
CA LYS A 167 -20.75 8.80 11.53
C LYS A 167 -20.55 9.63 10.27
N LEU A 168 -21.07 9.15 9.15
CA LEU A 168 -21.12 9.91 7.89
C LEU A 168 -22.26 10.95 7.95
N LYS A 169 -21.99 12.16 7.48
CA LYS A 169 -22.97 13.24 7.33
C LYS A 169 -23.13 13.55 5.84
N LEU A 170 -24.28 14.15 5.49
CA LEU A 170 -24.44 14.68 4.14
C LEU A 170 -23.41 15.78 3.91
N ASP A 171 -22.95 15.87 2.66
CA ASP A 171 -21.91 16.79 2.18
C ASP A 171 -20.50 16.53 2.73
N ASP A 172 -20.32 15.48 3.54
CA ASP A 172 -19.00 14.95 3.81
C ASP A 172 -18.33 14.56 2.48
N ILE A 173 -17.05 14.85 2.37
CA ILE A 173 -16.21 14.41 1.25
C ILE A 173 -15.31 13.31 1.78
N ALA A 174 -15.58 12.07 1.40
CA ALA A 174 -14.74 10.93 1.71
C ALA A 174 -13.60 10.83 0.69
N ILE A 175 -12.37 10.69 1.19
CA ILE A 175 -11.23 10.22 0.41
C ILE A 175 -11.11 8.74 0.68
N ALA A 176 -11.09 7.93 -0.38
CA ALA A 176 -11.08 6.48 -0.26
C ALA A 176 -10.14 5.84 -1.28
N ARG A 177 -9.56 4.71 -0.89
CA ARG A 177 -8.69 3.86 -1.69
C ARG A 177 -9.37 2.52 -1.94
N GLY A 178 -9.14 1.94 -3.11
CA GLY A 178 -9.55 0.57 -3.42
C GLY A 178 -9.58 0.32 -4.92
N THR A 179 -9.85 -0.93 -5.30
CA THR A 179 -9.97 -1.32 -6.72
C THR A 179 -10.99 -0.48 -7.48
N GLU A 180 -10.89 -0.43 -8.80
CA GLU A 180 -11.85 0.26 -9.67
C GLU A 180 -13.31 -0.16 -9.44
N ASP A 181 -13.54 -1.47 -9.34
CA ASP A 181 -14.86 -2.05 -9.02
C ASP A 181 -15.33 -1.63 -7.63
N GLY A 182 -14.43 -1.66 -6.64
CA GLY A 182 -14.76 -1.27 -5.28
C GLY A 182 -15.12 0.20 -5.16
N ASN A 183 -14.35 1.07 -5.80
CA ASN A 183 -14.58 2.50 -5.83
C ASN A 183 -15.91 2.85 -6.51
N THR A 184 -16.30 2.09 -7.53
CA THR A 184 -17.61 2.23 -8.17
C THR A 184 -18.73 1.89 -7.18
N ARG A 185 -18.62 0.75 -6.48
CA ARG A 185 -19.59 0.35 -5.44
C ARG A 185 -19.68 1.37 -4.30
N LEU A 186 -18.54 1.87 -3.83
CA LEU A 186 -18.49 2.91 -2.79
C LEU A 186 -19.13 4.20 -3.29
N CYS A 187 -18.86 4.58 -4.54
CA CYS A 187 -19.46 5.77 -5.11
C CYS A 187 -20.98 5.70 -5.10
N ASP A 188 -21.55 4.59 -5.57
CA ASP A 188 -22.99 4.34 -5.59
C ASP A 188 -23.57 4.34 -4.17
N LEU A 189 -22.89 3.67 -3.23
CA LEU A 189 -23.29 3.64 -1.81
C LEU A 189 -23.42 5.06 -1.23
N LEU A 190 -22.47 5.95 -1.54
CA LEU A 190 -22.42 7.32 -1.03
C LEU A 190 -23.30 8.31 -1.80
N GLY A 191 -23.82 7.95 -2.99
CA GLY A 191 -24.79 8.75 -3.75
C GLY A 191 -24.39 9.11 -5.19
N GLY A 192 -23.37 8.46 -5.74
CA GLY A 192 -23.01 8.49 -7.16
C GLY A 192 -22.15 9.68 -7.62
N LYS A 193 -21.65 10.51 -6.70
CA LYS A 193 -20.83 11.68 -7.01
C LYS A 193 -19.39 11.50 -6.57
N CYS A 194 -18.53 11.02 -7.48
CA CYS A 194 -17.12 10.80 -7.20
C CYS A 194 -16.20 11.27 -8.32
N THR A 195 -14.96 11.62 -7.97
CA THR A 195 -13.89 11.99 -8.91
C THR A 195 -12.58 11.30 -8.54
N ARG A 196 -11.73 11.00 -9.54
CA ARG A 196 -10.38 10.45 -9.35
C ARG A 196 -9.30 11.53 -9.56
N GLY A 197 -9.56 12.74 -9.08
CA GLY A 197 -8.75 13.93 -9.41
C GLY A 197 -9.09 14.55 -10.76
N GLU A 198 -8.31 15.55 -11.18
CA GLU A 198 -8.52 16.27 -12.43
C GLU A 198 -8.05 15.46 -13.64
N LYS A 199 -8.89 15.35 -14.68
CA LYS A 199 -8.46 14.80 -15.97
C LYS A 199 -7.51 15.77 -16.65
N ILE A 200 -6.46 15.25 -17.27
CA ILE A 200 -5.57 16.06 -18.10
C ILE A 200 -6.37 16.55 -19.31
N LYS A 201 -6.45 17.87 -19.52
CA LYS A 201 -7.02 18.43 -20.75
C LYS A 201 -5.96 18.28 -21.84
N GLU A 202 -6.26 17.51 -22.89
CA GLU A 202 -5.32 17.20 -23.99
C GLU A 202 -4.80 18.46 -24.71
N ASN A 203 -5.52 19.58 -24.65
CA ASN A 203 -5.22 20.82 -25.37
C ASN A 203 -3.97 21.58 -24.86
N HIS A 204 -3.32 21.12 -23.77
CA HIS A 204 -2.12 21.76 -23.19
C HIS A 204 -0.83 20.94 -23.42
N LEU A 205 -0.90 19.86 -24.19
CA LEU A 205 0.25 18.99 -24.42
C LEU A 205 0.97 19.38 -25.70
N ASP A 206 2.24 19.75 -25.58
CA ASP A 206 3.14 19.81 -26.73
C ASP A 206 3.22 18.40 -27.33
N VAL A 207 2.65 18.23 -28.53
CA VAL A 207 2.50 16.93 -29.22
C VAL A 207 3.84 16.20 -29.34
N PHE A 208 4.94 16.95 -29.43
CA PHE A 208 6.30 16.43 -29.56
C PHE A 208 6.84 15.70 -28.31
N PHE A 209 6.26 15.95 -27.13
CA PHE A 209 6.78 15.46 -25.86
C PHE A 209 5.88 14.40 -25.20
N LYS A 210 4.75 14.12 -25.85
CA LYS A 210 3.69 13.27 -25.32
C LYS A 210 4.15 11.82 -25.14
N GLU A 211 4.86 11.26 -26.12
CA GLU A 211 5.32 9.86 -26.10
C GLU A 211 6.31 9.60 -24.95
N ASP A 212 7.26 10.52 -24.73
CA ASP A 212 8.22 10.42 -23.63
C ASP A 212 7.52 10.48 -22.26
N LEU A 213 6.55 11.38 -22.12
CA LEU A 213 5.75 11.49 -20.90
C LEU A 213 4.87 10.26 -20.64
N GLU A 214 4.26 9.69 -21.67
CA GLU A 214 3.50 8.44 -21.56
C GLU A 214 4.40 7.28 -21.12
N LYS A 215 5.65 7.25 -21.60
CA LYS A 215 6.63 6.27 -21.15
C LYS A 215 7.01 6.46 -19.69
N ILE A 216 7.31 7.70 -19.26
CA ILE A 216 7.59 8.05 -17.86
C ILE A 216 6.41 7.67 -16.96
N GLU A 217 5.19 8.02 -17.36
CA GLU A 217 3.98 7.65 -16.62
C GLU A 217 3.83 6.14 -16.46
N LYS A 218 4.08 5.36 -17.52
CA LYS A 218 4.01 3.90 -17.46
C LYS A 218 5.05 3.31 -16.48
N TYR A 219 6.29 3.81 -16.52
CA TYR A 219 7.32 3.39 -15.57
C TYR A 219 6.93 3.76 -14.13
N MET A 220 6.45 4.99 -13.91
CA MET A 220 6.00 5.44 -12.59
C MET A 220 4.85 4.58 -12.07
N LEU A 221 3.87 4.28 -12.92
CA LEU A 221 2.75 3.39 -12.58
C LEU A 221 3.25 2.00 -12.13
N GLU A 222 4.25 1.46 -12.83
CA GLU A 222 4.85 0.17 -12.47
C GLU A 222 5.56 0.23 -11.11
N LEU A 223 6.33 1.28 -10.84
CA LEU A 223 6.98 1.50 -9.54
C LEU A 223 5.95 1.59 -8.40
N ILE A 224 4.88 2.36 -8.59
CA ILE A 224 3.78 2.52 -7.61
C ILE A 224 3.19 1.16 -7.27
N ASN A 225 2.81 0.39 -8.28
CA ASN A 225 2.10 -0.88 -8.09
C ASN A 225 3.00 -1.94 -7.45
N LYS A 226 4.27 -2.01 -7.88
CA LYS A 226 5.23 -2.97 -7.34
C LYS A 226 5.59 -2.65 -5.89
N SER A 227 5.86 -1.39 -5.58
CA SER A 227 6.18 -0.96 -4.20
C SER A 227 5.03 -1.23 -3.24
N GLY A 228 3.79 -0.94 -3.63
CA GLY A 228 2.61 -1.28 -2.83
C GLY A 228 2.52 -2.78 -2.54
N LEU A 229 2.74 -3.63 -3.53
CA LEU A 229 2.77 -5.08 -3.33
C LEU A 229 3.94 -5.51 -2.42
N MET A 230 5.12 -4.91 -2.56
CA MET A 230 6.26 -5.21 -1.70
C MET A 230 5.97 -4.92 -0.23
N VAL A 231 5.30 -3.80 0.07
CA VAL A 231 4.89 -3.47 1.45
C VAL A 231 3.96 -4.55 2.01
N ASP A 232 2.90 -4.90 1.26
CA ASP A 232 1.94 -5.93 1.65
C ASP A 232 2.63 -7.30 1.89
N LEU A 233 3.51 -7.69 0.97
CA LEU A 233 4.23 -8.96 1.04
C LEU A 233 5.34 -8.98 2.08
N GLY A 234 6.03 -7.87 2.32
CA GLY A 234 7.09 -7.75 3.32
C GLY A 234 6.55 -7.97 4.73
N PHE A 235 5.46 -7.28 5.08
CA PHE A 235 4.77 -7.54 6.34
C PHE A 235 4.16 -8.95 6.39
N SER A 236 3.59 -9.44 5.28
CA SER A 236 3.06 -10.80 5.22
C SER A 236 4.14 -11.87 5.39
N ALA A 237 5.35 -11.67 4.87
CA ALA A 237 6.46 -12.60 5.02
C ALA A 237 6.83 -12.78 6.49
N ILE A 238 6.86 -11.69 7.25
CA ILE A 238 7.10 -11.72 8.69
C ILE A 238 5.93 -12.34 9.43
N LEU A 239 4.70 -11.87 9.15
CA LEU A 239 3.50 -12.37 9.81
C LEU A 239 3.39 -13.87 9.61
N PHE A 240 3.54 -14.39 8.39
CA PHE A 240 3.36 -15.82 8.14
C PHE A 240 4.66 -16.63 8.15
N ASN A 241 5.78 -16.03 8.56
CA ASN A 241 7.12 -16.64 8.57
C ASN A 241 7.44 -17.35 7.23
N SER A 242 7.14 -16.69 6.11
CA SER A 242 7.19 -17.29 4.78
C SER A 242 8.45 -16.88 4.02
N LYS A 243 9.40 -17.83 3.91
CA LYS A 243 10.64 -17.64 3.14
C LYS A 243 10.37 -17.39 1.66
N ASP A 244 9.44 -18.13 1.06
CA ASP A 244 9.18 -17.99 -0.37
C ASP A 244 8.61 -16.60 -0.72
N ILE A 245 7.80 -16.01 0.17
CA ILE A 245 7.30 -14.64 0.00
C ILE A 245 8.43 -13.64 0.23
N ALA A 246 9.30 -13.86 1.22
CA ALA A 246 10.45 -12.99 1.46
C ALA A 246 11.42 -12.99 0.25
N ASP A 247 11.67 -14.15 -0.35
CA ASP A 247 12.47 -14.27 -1.58
C ASP A 247 11.83 -13.51 -2.75
N ASP A 248 10.50 -13.62 -2.92
CA ASP A 248 9.77 -12.86 -3.95
C ASP A 248 9.87 -11.34 -3.71
N VAL A 249 9.87 -10.86 -2.45
CA VAL A 249 10.03 -9.43 -2.13
C VAL A 249 11.44 -8.93 -2.47
N LEU A 250 12.50 -9.70 -2.16
CA LEU A 250 13.86 -9.32 -2.56
C LEU A 250 14.04 -9.32 -4.08
N GLU A 251 13.44 -10.27 -4.80
CA GLU A 251 13.46 -10.25 -6.27
C GLU A 251 12.74 -9.01 -6.83
N MET A 252 11.66 -8.56 -6.18
CA MET A 252 10.99 -7.32 -6.56
C MET A 252 11.85 -6.08 -6.32
N GLU A 253 12.60 -6.02 -5.22
CA GLU A 253 13.53 -4.92 -4.91
C GLU A 253 14.61 -4.81 -5.98
N ASP A 254 15.26 -5.93 -6.30
CA ASP A 254 16.25 -6.05 -7.37
C ASP A 254 15.73 -5.52 -8.72
N GLU A 255 14.44 -5.71 -9.00
CA GLU A 255 13.78 -5.18 -10.18
C GLU A 255 13.42 -3.70 -10.08
N ILE A 256 13.01 -3.22 -8.91
CA ILE A 256 12.72 -1.80 -8.66
C ILE A 256 13.98 -0.98 -8.83
N ASP A 257 15.13 -1.42 -8.30
CA ASP A 257 16.40 -0.71 -8.46
C ASP A 257 16.76 -0.46 -9.92
N LYS A 258 16.65 -1.53 -10.73
CA LYS A 258 16.90 -1.45 -12.17
C LYS A 258 15.92 -0.49 -12.84
N LYS A 259 14.63 -0.61 -12.53
CA LYS A 259 13.56 0.24 -13.10
C LYS A 259 13.67 1.68 -12.64
N HIS A 260 14.11 1.94 -11.42
CA HIS A 260 14.32 3.27 -10.85
C HIS A 260 15.45 3.99 -11.60
N ILE A 261 16.58 3.32 -11.82
CA ILE A 261 17.69 3.86 -12.62
C ILE A 261 17.25 4.15 -14.05
N GLU A 262 16.55 3.21 -14.70
CA GLU A 262 16.01 3.42 -16.06
C GLU A 262 15.04 4.60 -16.09
N PHE A 263 14.20 4.74 -15.08
CA PHE A 263 13.23 5.81 -14.95
C PHE A 263 13.90 7.20 -14.84
N GLU A 264 14.90 7.34 -13.97
CA GLU A 264 15.66 8.58 -13.83
C GLU A 264 16.40 8.94 -15.13
N GLN A 265 17.00 7.97 -15.81
CA GLN A 265 17.65 8.19 -17.10
C GLN A 265 16.67 8.70 -18.17
N HIS A 266 15.46 8.15 -18.19
CA HIS A 266 14.40 8.64 -19.08
C HIS A 266 14.02 10.08 -18.73
N ILE A 267 13.78 10.39 -17.46
CA ILE A 267 13.52 11.78 -17.04
C ILE A 267 14.63 12.72 -17.48
N LEU A 268 15.90 12.37 -17.26
CA LEU A 268 17.03 13.21 -17.64
C LEU A 268 17.13 13.39 -19.16
N SER A 269 16.80 12.37 -19.94
CA SER A 269 16.76 12.47 -21.41
C SER A 269 15.63 13.40 -21.86
N THR A 270 14.44 13.19 -21.30
CA THR A 270 13.22 13.95 -21.55
C THR A 270 13.39 15.41 -21.10
N ALA A 271 14.10 15.69 -20.01
CA ALA A 271 14.41 17.04 -19.55
C ALA A 271 15.20 17.89 -20.56
N LYS A 272 15.94 17.28 -21.51
CA LYS A 272 16.72 18.00 -22.54
C LYS A 272 15.84 18.74 -23.55
N THR A 273 14.63 18.25 -23.77
CA THR A 273 13.69 18.76 -24.78
C THR A 273 12.40 19.31 -24.15
N ALA A 274 12.22 19.14 -22.84
CA ALA A 274 11.07 19.65 -22.10
C ALA A 274 11.04 21.20 -22.14
N PRO A 275 9.89 21.83 -22.43
CA PRO A 275 9.73 23.28 -22.32
C PRO A 275 9.93 23.79 -20.88
N ASP A 276 9.56 22.96 -19.89
CA ASP A 276 9.67 23.26 -18.46
C ASP A 276 10.23 22.04 -17.71
N PRO A 277 11.56 21.84 -17.72
CA PRO A 277 12.20 20.69 -17.09
C PRO A 277 11.99 20.63 -15.58
N GLU A 278 11.78 21.77 -14.91
CA GLU A 278 11.56 21.84 -13.46
C GLU A 278 10.30 21.08 -13.04
N LYS A 279 9.28 21.03 -13.90
CA LYS A 279 8.06 20.22 -13.66
C LYS A 279 8.30 18.72 -13.59
N LEU A 280 9.45 18.24 -14.07
CA LEU A 280 9.84 16.83 -13.96
C LEU A 280 10.43 16.49 -12.59
N LEU A 281 10.80 17.49 -11.78
CA LEU A 281 11.32 17.27 -10.42
C LEU A 281 10.35 16.48 -9.55
N GLY A 282 9.05 16.73 -9.70
CA GLY A 282 8.01 15.98 -8.99
C GLY A 282 8.12 14.47 -9.22
N PHE A 283 8.45 14.02 -10.43
CA PHE A 283 8.64 12.60 -10.71
C PHE A 283 9.88 12.02 -10.02
N LEU A 284 11.01 12.72 -10.04
CA LEU A 284 12.26 12.25 -9.41
C LEU A 284 12.11 12.13 -7.88
N GLN A 285 11.49 13.14 -7.24
CA GLN A 285 11.23 13.08 -5.81
C GLN A 285 10.26 11.95 -5.48
N PHE A 286 9.22 11.76 -6.30
CA PHE A 286 8.24 10.70 -6.09
C PHE A 286 8.87 9.31 -6.24
N SER A 287 9.69 9.10 -7.28
CA SER A 287 10.33 7.81 -7.51
C SER A 287 11.32 7.45 -6.41
N LYS A 288 12.07 8.44 -5.90
CA LYS A 288 12.96 8.24 -4.76
C LYS A 288 12.20 7.81 -3.51
N SER A 289 11.07 8.45 -3.20
CA SER A 289 10.23 8.03 -2.07
C SER A 289 9.67 6.62 -2.25
N ILE A 290 9.32 6.23 -3.48
CA ILE A 290 8.88 4.85 -3.76
C ILE A 290 10.00 3.85 -3.52
N GLU A 291 11.22 4.14 -3.99
CA GLU A 291 12.38 3.27 -3.80
C GLU A 291 12.68 3.08 -2.31
N GLU A 292 12.73 4.14 -1.51
CA GLU A 292 12.94 4.03 -0.07
C GLU A 292 11.84 3.22 0.66
N ILE A 293 10.58 3.31 0.21
CA ILE A 293 9.47 2.46 0.72
C ILE A 293 9.73 0.99 0.37
N SER A 294 10.14 0.73 -0.87
CA SER A 294 10.44 -0.62 -1.37
C SER A 294 11.63 -1.26 -0.64
N ASP A 295 12.73 -0.52 -0.46
CA ASP A 295 13.90 -0.96 0.30
C ASP A 295 13.53 -1.32 1.73
N SER A 296 12.71 -0.49 2.35
CA SER A 296 12.23 -0.74 3.71
C SER A 296 11.37 -2.01 3.77
N ALA A 297 10.56 -2.29 2.75
CA ALA A 297 9.76 -3.51 2.69
C ALA A 297 10.64 -4.76 2.49
N ALA A 298 11.68 -4.65 1.66
CA ALA A 298 12.71 -5.67 1.49
C ALA A 298 13.49 -5.92 2.78
N GLU A 299 13.85 -4.88 3.52
CA GLU A 299 14.53 -4.98 4.82
C GLU A 299 13.70 -5.75 5.85
N ILE A 300 12.37 -5.55 5.85
CA ILE A 300 11.43 -6.32 6.69
C ILE A 300 11.44 -7.80 6.27
N ALA A 301 11.34 -8.09 4.96
CA ALA A 301 11.34 -9.45 4.44
C ALA A 301 12.66 -10.20 4.70
N GLU A 302 13.80 -9.50 4.59
CA GLU A 302 15.15 -10.05 4.73
C GLU A 302 15.39 -10.70 6.10
N ILE A 303 14.70 -10.24 7.15
CA ILE A 303 14.75 -10.81 8.51
C ILE A 303 14.51 -12.33 8.47
N ILE A 304 13.51 -12.78 7.70
CA ILE A 304 13.15 -14.20 7.56
C ILE A 304 14.25 -14.99 6.84
N LEU A 305 14.88 -14.39 5.82
CA LEU A 305 15.92 -15.01 5.01
C LEU A 305 17.25 -15.16 5.77
N ARG A 306 17.53 -14.21 6.69
CA ARG A 306 18.66 -14.30 7.63
C ARG A 306 18.47 -15.37 8.71
N GLY A 307 17.33 -16.06 8.74
CA GLY A 307 17.05 -17.15 9.66
C GLY A 307 16.66 -16.67 11.07
N LEU A 308 16.42 -15.37 11.24
CA LEU A 308 15.86 -14.84 12.48
C LEU A 308 14.40 -15.26 12.57
N LYS A 309 14.04 -15.90 13.68
CA LYS A 309 12.64 -16.28 13.92
C LYS A 309 11.85 -15.06 14.35
N PRO A 310 10.63 -14.84 13.81
CA PRO A 310 9.73 -13.86 14.36
C PRO A 310 9.54 -14.07 15.86
N HIS A 311 9.59 -13.00 16.64
CA HIS A 311 9.33 -13.07 18.07
C HIS A 311 7.87 -13.52 18.29
N PRO A 312 7.54 -14.29 19.34
CA PRO A 312 6.17 -14.76 19.62
C PRO A 312 5.07 -13.70 19.70
N ILE A 313 5.45 -12.42 19.77
CA ILE A 313 4.52 -11.29 19.69
C ILE A 313 3.85 -11.23 18.32
N VAL A 314 4.59 -11.58 17.25
CA VAL A 314 4.07 -11.64 15.88
C VAL A 314 3.03 -12.75 15.76
N ASP A 315 3.27 -13.92 16.39
CA ASP A 315 2.32 -15.05 16.38
C ASP A 315 0.94 -14.67 16.93
N VAL A 316 0.90 -13.80 17.96
CA VAL A 316 -0.35 -13.30 18.53
C VAL A 316 -1.15 -12.51 17.48
N ILE A 317 -0.48 -11.69 16.66
CA ILE A 317 -1.12 -10.90 15.60
C ILE A 317 -1.75 -11.80 14.55
N ILE A 318 -1.08 -12.88 14.14
CA ILE A 318 -1.61 -13.87 13.18
C ILE A 318 -2.84 -14.58 13.77
N SER A 319 -2.75 -15.01 15.03
CA SER A 319 -3.81 -15.80 15.66
C SER A 319 -5.14 -15.03 15.80
N GLU A 320 -5.08 -13.70 15.81
CA GLU A 320 -6.26 -12.84 15.89
C GLU A 320 -6.93 -12.62 14.52
N SER A 321 -6.21 -12.77 13.40
CA SER A 321 -6.78 -12.60 12.06
C SER A 321 -7.42 -13.87 11.49
N ASP A 322 -7.06 -15.06 12.01
CA ASP A 322 -7.43 -16.38 11.45
C ASP A 322 -7.06 -16.52 9.96
N GLU A 323 -6.10 -15.70 9.49
CA GLU A 323 -5.64 -15.68 8.11
C GLU A 323 -4.32 -16.45 7.94
N THR A 324 -4.05 -16.83 6.70
CA THR A 324 -2.79 -17.43 6.25
C THR A 324 -2.48 -16.97 4.84
N ILE A 325 -1.19 -16.97 4.50
CA ILE A 325 -0.73 -16.78 3.12
C ILE A 325 -0.35 -18.12 2.46
N LEU A 326 -0.58 -18.23 1.16
CA LEU A 326 -0.19 -19.34 0.31
C LEU A 326 0.52 -18.80 -0.92
N ARG A 327 1.62 -19.46 -1.29
CA ARG A 327 2.30 -19.28 -2.57
C ARG A 327 2.19 -20.58 -3.36
N VAL A 328 1.38 -20.61 -4.41
CA VAL A 328 1.05 -21.86 -5.12
C VAL A 328 1.22 -21.73 -6.62
N LYS A 329 1.88 -22.72 -7.23
CA LYS A 329 2.03 -22.79 -8.69
C LYS A 329 0.82 -23.50 -9.31
N VAL A 330 0.22 -22.89 -10.32
CA VAL A 330 -0.91 -23.45 -11.07
C VAL A 330 -0.42 -24.52 -12.03
N GLU A 331 -0.84 -25.77 -11.79
CA GLU A 331 -0.53 -26.89 -12.67
C GLU A 331 -1.35 -26.83 -13.97
N GLU A 332 -0.85 -27.42 -15.06
CA GLU A 332 -1.54 -27.42 -16.36
C GLU A 332 -2.94 -28.03 -16.32
N ARG A 333 -3.17 -28.99 -15.41
CA ARG A 333 -4.45 -29.69 -15.22
C ARG A 333 -5.33 -29.08 -14.12
N SER A 334 -4.92 -27.95 -13.56
CA SER A 334 -5.66 -27.25 -12.51
C SER A 334 -7.05 -26.85 -13.00
N GLU A 335 -8.05 -26.84 -12.11
CA GLU A 335 -9.37 -26.27 -12.42
C GLU A 335 -9.30 -24.76 -12.69
N LEU A 336 -8.26 -24.08 -12.18
CA LEU A 336 -8.03 -22.66 -12.43
C LEU A 336 -7.35 -22.40 -13.79
N ALA A 337 -6.65 -23.39 -14.35
CA ALA A 337 -5.89 -23.19 -15.58
C ALA A 337 -6.80 -22.82 -16.77
N ASN A 338 -6.47 -21.69 -17.40
CA ASN A 338 -7.20 -21.06 -18.51
C ASN A 338 -8.64 -20.64 -18.18
N ASN A 339 -9.00 -20.55 -16.90
CA ASN A 339 -10.32 -20.12 -16.46
C ASN A 339 -10.27 -18.77 -15.75
N SER A 340 -11.40 -18.06 -15.77
CA SER A 340 -11.57 -16.83 -15.00
C SER A 340 -11.81 -17.15 -13.52
N LEU A 341 -11.43 -16.24 -12.61
CA LEU A 341 -11.75 -16.39 -11.19
C LEU A 341 -13.27 -16.45 -10.92
N ARG A 342 -14.07 -15.81 -11.77
CA ARG A 342 -15.53 -15.80 -11.69
C ARG A 342 -16.14 -17.20 -11.75
N ASP A 343 -15.57 -18.06 -12.60
CA ASP A 343 -16.13 -19.36 -12.98
C ASP A 343 -15.51 -20.53 -12.18
N SER A 344 -14.67 -20.22 -11.20
CA SER A 344 -13.95 -21.22 -10.40
C SER A 344 -14.53 -21.37 -8.99
N LYS A 345 -14.26 -22.53 -8.38
CA LYS A 345 -14.53 -22.77 -6.94
C LYS A 345 -13.67 -21.92 -6.00
N PHE A 346 -12.80 -21.06 -6.53
CA PHE A 346 -11.97 -20.16 -5.75
C PHE A 346 -12.79 -19.34 -4.75
N LYS A 347 -13.97 -18.84 -5.15
CA LYS A 347 -14.86 -18.05 -4.28
C LYS A 347 -15.35 -18.81 -3.05
N GLU A 348 -15.47 -20.13 -3.14
CA GLU A 348 -15.92 -20.98 -2.02
C GLU A 348 -14.85 -21.10 -0.93
N SER A 349 -13.58 -20.79 -1.24
CA SER A 349 -12.48 -20.84 -0.28
C SER A 349 -12.48 -19.69 0.74
N GLY A 350 -13.17 -18.59 0.45
CA GLY A 350 -13.06 -17.35 1.24
C GLY A 350 -11.69 -16.66 1.13
N MET A 351 -10.76 -17.19 0.32
CA MET A 351 -9.44 -16.61 0.11
C MET A 351 -9.46 -15.58 -1.03
N ARG A 352 -8.47 -14.68 -1.04
CA ARG A 352 -8.26 -13.66 -2.08
C ARG A 352 -6.86 -13.80 -2.67
N ILE A 353 -6.75 -13.71 -3.99
CA ILE A 353 -5.45 -13.60 -4.66
C ILE A 353 -5.01 -12.15 -4.55
N ILE A 354 -3.84 -11.92 -3.96
CA ILE A 354 -3.25 -10.58 -3.84
C ILE A 354 -2.37 -10.25 -5.04
N ALA A 355 -1.70 -11.25 -5.61
CA ALA A 355 -0.89 -11.06 -6.80
C ALA A 355 -0.69 -12.37 -7.55
N ILE A 356 -0.35 -12.26 -8.84
CA ILE A 356 0.04 -13.40 -9.68
C ILE A 356 1.41 -13.11 -10.28
N LYS A 357 2.38 -13.99 -10.02
CA LYS A 357 3.66 -13.97 -10.73
C LYS A 357 3.56 -14.84 -11.98
N ARG A 358 3.77 -14.23 -13.14
CA ARG A 358 3.61 -14.83 -14.47
C ARG A 358 4.83 -14.52 -15.32
N LYS A 359 5.58 -15.58 -15.67
CA LYS A 359 6.78 -15.49 -16.53
C LYS A 359 7.84 -14.48 -16.02
N GLY A 360 7.94 -14.29 -14.71
CA GLY A 360 8.85 -13.34 -14.08
C GLY A 360 8.22 -11.98 -13.78
N ASP A 361 7.12 -11.62 -14.45
CA ASP A 361 6.39 -10.38 -14.17
C ASP A 361 5.27 -10.59 -13.15
N TRP A 362 4.76 -9.48 -12.60
CA TRP A 362 3.69 -9.48 -11.61
C TRP A 362 2.41 -8.87 -12.18
N VAL A 363 1.29 -9.54 -11.92
CA VAL A 363 -0.06 -9.07 -12.24
C VAL A 363 -0.72 -8.63 -10.94
N TYR A 364 -1.10 -7.35 -10.90
CA TYR A 364 -1.65 -6.68 -9.73
C TYR A 364 -3.18 -6.44 -9.87
N LYS A 365 -3.70 -6.18 -11.09
CA LYS A 365 -5.16 -6.04 -11.38
C LYS A 365 -5.85 -7.39 -11.31
N ILE A 366 -6.11 -7.86 -10.11
CA ILE A 366 -6.87 -9.08 -9.90
C ILE A 366 -8.35 -8.74 -9.80
N SER A 367 -9.08 -9.12 -10.85
CA SER A 367 -10.53 -9.00 -10.92
C SER A 367 -11.14 -10.39 -11.05
N LYS A 368 -12.46 -10.47 -10.86
CA LYS A 368 -13.24 -11.68 -11.19
C LYS A 368 -13.01 -12.17 -12.63
N ASP A 369 -12.60 -11.29 -13.53
CA ASP A 369 -12.41 -11.58 -14.95
C ASP A 369 -10.95 -11.91 -15.31
N THR A 370 -10.05 -11.86 -14.33
CA THR A 370 -8.65 -12.25 -14.51
C THR A 370 -8.57 -13.74 -14.85
N ILE A 371 -7.96 -14.05 -15.99
CA ILE A 371 -7.71 -15.41 -16.46
C ILE A 371 -6.42 -15.91 -15.83
N ILE A 372 -6.51 -17.04 -15.13
CA ILE A 372 -5.36 -17.74 -14.55
C ILE A 372 -4.78 -18.69 -15.59
N LEU A 373 -3.47 -18.69 -15.76
CA LEU A 373 -2.77 -19.49 -16.76
C LEU A 373 -1.95 -20.61 -16.10
N PRO A 374 -1.68 -21.71 -16.81
CA PRO A 374 -0.70 -22.69 -16.37
C PRO A 374 0.66 -22.05 -16.06
N ASN A 375 1.30 -22.52 -14.98
CA ASN A 375 2.55 -22.02 -14.43
C ASN A 375 2.50 -20.63 -13.79
N ASP A 376 1.34 -20.00 -13.69
CA ASP A 376 1.17 -18.85 -12.81
C ASP A 376 1.52 -19.25 -11.36
N ILE A 377 2.16 -18.36 -10.61
CA ILE A 377 2.33 -18.50 -9.17
C ILE A 377 1.36 -17.52 -8.52
N LEU A 378 0.39 -18.04 -7.78
CA LEU A 378 -0.62 -17.27 -7.08
C LEU A 378 -0.14 -16.99 -5.66
N ILE A 379 -0.19 -15.72 -5.25
CA ILE A 379 -0.09 -15.34 -3.85
C ILE A 379 -1.50 -15.12 -3.33
N ILE A 380 -1.89 -15.89 -2.32
CA ILE A 380 -3.27 -15.99 -1.84
C ILE A 380 -3.26 -15.77 -0.33
N ILE A 381 -4.14 -14.91 0.17
CA ILE A 381 -4.35 -14.70 1.60
C ILE A 381 -5.82 -14.94 1.95
N GLY A 382 -6.10 -15.46 3.14
CA GLY A 382 -7.47 -15.66 3.61
C GLY A 382 -7.53 -16.68 4.74
N PRO A 383 -8.74 -17.17 5.09
CA PRO A 383 -8.93 -18.04 6.24
C PRO A 383 -8.22 -19.37 6.08
N GLN A 384 -7.72 -19.93 7.18
CA GLN A 384 -6.97 -21.20 7.16
C GLN A 384 -7.80 -22.37 6.59
N GLU A 385 -9.11 -22.39 6.83
CA GLU A 385 -10.05 -23.38 6.30
C GLU A 385 -10.08 -23.42 4.77
N GLY A 386 -9.86 -22.26 4.12
CA GLY A 386 -9.85 -22.11 2.66
C GLY A 386 -8.65 -22.76 1.97
N GLN A 387 -7.55 -22.99 2.68
CA GLN A 387 -6.30 -23.49 2.10
C GLN A 387 -6.48 -24.82 1.37
N ASN A 388 -7.22 -25.75 1.98
CA ASN A 388 -7.43 -27.09 1.41
C ASN A 388 -8.22 -27.03 0.11
N ILE A 389 -9.17 -26.09 -0.01
CA ILE A 389 -9.93 -25.87 -1.23
C ILE A 389 -8.99 -25.38 -2.34
N ILE A 390 -8.14 -24.40 -2.02
CA ILE A 390 -7.14 -23.87 -2.97
C ILE A 390 -6.18 -24.95 -3.44
N LEU A 391 -5.58 -25.73 -2.53
CA LEU A 391 -4.63 -26.77 -2.90
C LEU A 391 -5.28 -27.83 -3.81
N ASN A 392 -6.55 -28.19 -3.58
CA ASN A 392 -7.27 -29.16 -4.41
C ASN A 392 -7.60 -28.65 -5.82
N ILE A 393 -7.85 -27.34 -5.99
CA ILE A 393 -8.17 -26.78 -7.31
C ILE A 393 -6.91 -26.40 -8.10
N VAL A 394 -5.83 -26.02 -7.42
CA VAL A 394 -4.55 -25.65 -8.02
C VAL A 394 -3.74 -26.90 -8.39
N VAL A 395 -3.84 -27.97 -7.60
CA VAL A 395 -3.16 -29.25 -7.82
C VAL A 395 -4.20 -30.32 -8.13
N LYS A 396 -4.44 -30.61 -9.41
CA LYS A 396 -5.17 -31.82 -9.80
C LYS A 396 -4.26 -32.76 -10.59
N LYS A 397 -3.99 -33.93 -9.99
CA LYS A 397 -3.27 -35.07 -10.59
C LYS A 397 -3.90 -35.50 -11.93
#